data_AF-A0A0B0PYK5-F1
#
_entry.id   AF-A0A0B0PYK5-F1
#
_cell.length_a   1.000
_cell.length_b   1.000
_cell.length_c   1.000
_cell.angle_alpha   90.00
_cell.angle_beta   90.00
_cell.angle_gamma   90.00
#
_symmetry.space_group_name_H-M   'P 1'
#
loop_
_entity.id
_entity.type
_entity.pdbx_description
1 polymer ?
#
loop_
_entity_poly.entity_id
_entity_poly.type
_entity_poly.pdbx_seq_one_letter_code
_entity_poly.pdbx_strand_id
1 'polypeptide(L)'
;MGAASKRDKKNSSTSTSPCAHLRSAYHNCFNQWYSEKFVKGHWDKEECVSEWQKYRDCLSEHLDDKHLSRFLEAEAAFGSVFQEGKENPVENSAK
;
A
#
# COMPACT_ATOMS: atom_id res chain seq x y z
N MET A 1 -1.02 -56.35 11.08
CA MET A 1 -1.38 -55.43 12.17
C MET A 1 -0.86 -54.06 11.79
N GLY A 2 -1.74 -53.17 11.36
CA GLY A 2 -1.38 -51.83 10.92
C GLY A 2 -1.19 -50.89 12.10
N ALA A 3 -0.30 -49.92 11.95
CA ALA A 3 -0.27 -48.72 12.77
C ALA A 3 -0.19 -47.51 11.82
N ALA A 4 -1.35 -46.92 11.54
CA ALA A 4 -1.47 -45.68 10.81
C ALA A 4 -0.93 -44.54 11.69
N SER A 5 0.14 -43.88 11.25
CA SER A 5 0.59 -42.61 11.83
C SER A 5 -0.49 -41.55 11.64
N LYS A 6 -1.22 -41.24 12.72
CA LYS A 6 -2.03 -40.04 12.82
C LYS A 6 -1.08 -38.84 12.82
N ARG A 7 -0.92 -38.19 11.66
CA ARG A 7 -0.37 -36.85 11.60
C ARG A 7 -1.45 -35.91 12.12
N ASP A 8 -1.28 -35.44 13.34
CA ASP A 8 -2.00 -34.29 13.86
C ASP A 8 -1.91 -33.17 12.82
N LYS A 9 -3.06 -32.83 12.23
CA LYS A 9 -3.22 -31.63 11.41
C LYS A 9 -3.16 -30.43 12.36
N LYS A 10 -1.95 -30.13 12.86
CA LYS A 10 -1.61 -28.81 13.37
C LYS A 10 -1.96 -27.85 12.26
N ASN A 11 -2.98 -27.02 12.53
CA ASN A 11 -3.38 -25.85 11.77
C ASN A 11 -2.16 -25.29 11.03
N SER A 12 -2.11 -25.52 9.72
CA SER A 12 -1.13 -24.90 8.86
C SER A 12 -1.43 -23.42 8.95
N SER A 13 -0.71 -22.74 9.83
CA SER A 13 -0.64 -21.29 9.90
C SER A 13 -0.04 -20.81 8.58
N THR A 14 -0.86 -20.83 7.53
CA THR A 14 -0.80 -19.83 6.48
C THR A 14 -0.76 -18.52 7.25
N SER A 15 0.35 -17.80 7.18
CA SER A 15 0.45 -16.45 7.72
C SER A 15 -0.41 -15.51 6.86
N THR A 16 -1.69 -15.84 6.74
CA THR A 16 -2.72 -15.00 6.16
C THR A 16 -3.03 -13.99 7.24
N SER A 17 -2.34 -12.85 7.17
CA SER A 17 -2.77 -11.63 7.85
C SER A 17 -4.31 -11.52 7.75
N PRO A 18 -5.02 -11.07 8.81
CA PRO A 18 -6.46 -10.83 8.76
C PRO A 18 -6.85 -9.92 7.58
N CYS A 19 -5.92 -9.10 7.08
CA CYS A 19 -6.12 -8.18 5.97
C CYS A 19 -5.68 -8.73 4.60
N ALA A 20 -5.29 -10.00 4.49
CA ALA A 20 -4.70 -10.55 3.26
C ALA A 20 -5.64 -10.49 2.05
N HIS A 21 -6.95 -10.71 2.24
CA HIS A 21 -7.93 -10.59 1.15
C HIS A 21 -8.08 -9.14 0.66
N LEU A 22 -8.11 -8.18 1.60
CA LEU A 22 -8.20 -6.75 1.30
C LEU A 22 -6.94 -6.23 0.61
N ARG A 23 -5.76 -6.71 1.05
CA ARG A 23 -4.48 -6.46 0.37
C ARG A 23 -4.54 -6.90 -1.08
N SER A 24 -4.98 -8.14 -1.35
CA SER A 24 -5.06 -8.68 -2.71
C SER A 24 -6.02 -7.89 -3.59
N ALA A 25 -7.18 -7.48 -3.06
CA ALA A 25 -8.15 -6.66 -3.78
C ALA A 25 -7.57 -5.30 -4.18
N TYR A 26 -6.93 -4.60 -3.23
CA TYR A 26 -6.26 -3.33 -3.51
C TYR A 26 -5.14 -3.50 -4.54
N HIS A 27 -4.27 -4.51 -4.36
CA HIS A 27 -3.13 -4.72 -5.23
C HIS A 27 -3.53 -5.06 -6.68
N ASN A 28 -4.62 -5.81 -6.86
CA ASN A 28 -5.16 -6.12 -8.17
C ASN A 28 -5.69 -4.85 -8.87
N CYS A 29 -6.50 -4.05 -8.15
CA CYS A 29 -6.98 -2.78 -8.67
C CYS A 29 -5.81 -1.86 -9.05
N PHE A 30 -4.86 -1.67 -8.13
CA PHE A 30 -3.71 -0.80 -8.34
C PHE A 30 -2.88 -1.22 -9.55
N ASN A 31 -2.58 -2.51 -9.71
CA ASN A 31 -1.80 -3.00 -10.83
C ASN A 31 -2.48 -2.74 -12.18
N GLN A 32 -3.80 -2.92 -12.24
CA GLN A 32 -4.58 -2.64 -13.44
C GLN A 32 -4.58 -1.14 -13.75
N TRP A 33 -4.91 -0.31 -12.76
CA TRP A 33 -4.90 1.13 -12.89
C TRP A 33 -3.53 1.67 -13.29
N TYR A 34 -2.46 1.16 -12.69
CA TYR A 34 -1.09 1.56 -12.99
C TYR A 34 -0.76 1.29 -14.46
N SER A 35 -1.07 0.09 -14.94
CA SER A 35 -0.76 -0.34 -16.31
C SER A 35 -1.62 0.35 -17.38
N GLU A 36 -2.85 0.72 -17.04
CA GLU A 36 -3.79 1.28 -18.01
C GLU A 36 -3.90 2.80 -17.99
N LYS A 37 -3.70 3.43 -16.83
CA LYS A 37 -3.96 4.86 -16.60
C LYS A 37 -2.68 5.61 -16.28
N PHE A 38 -1.99 5.20 -15.21
CA PHE A 38 -0.81 5.91 -14.70
C PHE A 38 0.29 6.02 -15.76
N VAL A 39 0.71 4.89 -16.35
CA VAL A 39 1.76 4.88 -17.38
C VAL A 39 1.37 5.61 -18.67
N LYS A 40 0.07 5.86 -18.89
CA LYS A 40 -0.45 6.61 -20.05
C LYS A 40 -0.65 8.10 -19.75
N GLY A 41 -0.29 8.56 -18.55
CA GLY A 41 -0.42 9.95 -18.15
C GLY A 41 -1.82 10.34 -17.66
N HIS A 42 -2.67 9.36 -17.31
CA HIS A 42 -3.97 9.61 -16.68
C HIS A 42 -3.88 9.36 -15.17
N TRP A 43 -3.84 10.44 -14.40
CA TRP A 43 -3.62 10.42 -12.95
C TRP A 43 -4.90 10.74 -12.17
N ASP A 44 -5.97 11.09 -12.88
CA ASP A 44 -7.10 11.87 -12.36
C ASP A 44 -8.20 11.03 -11.70
N LYS A 45 -7.90 9.84 -11.18
CA LYS A 45 -8.94 8.87 -10.80
C LYS A 45 -8.72 8.18 -9.46
N GLU A 46 -9.75 8.28 -8.62
CA GLU A 46 -9.91 7.62 -7.32
C GLU A 46 -10.30 6.12 -7.43
N GLU A 47 -9.90 5.45 -8.52
CA GLU A 47 -10.49 4.16 -8.94
C GLU A 47 -10.20 3.01 -7.96
N CYS A 48 -9.12 3.10 -7.17
CA CYS A 48 -8.74 2.10 -6.16
C CYS A 48 -8.81 2.62 -4.72
N VAL A 49 -9.37 3.82 -4.50
CA VAL A 49 -9.43 4.45 -3.17
C VAL A 49 -10.34 3.67 -2.23
N SER A 50 -11.43 3.08 -2.74
CA SER A 50 -12.32 2.21 -1.95
C SER A 50 -11.59 0.99 -1.38
N GLU A 51 -10.84 0.28 -2.23
CA GLU A 51 -10.12 -0.94 -1.84
C GLU A 51 -8.98 -0.59 -0.91
N TRP A 52 -8.31 0.54 -1.16
CA TRP A 52 -7.28 1.08 -0.28
C TRP A 52 -7.82 1.41 1.11
N GLN A 53 -8.96 2.11 1.20
CA GLN A 53 -9.54 2.50 2.48
C GLN A 53 -9.90 1.27 3.32
N LYS A 54 -10.55 0.26 2.72
CA LYS A 54 -10.87 -1.00 3.41
C LYS A 54 -9.60 -1.71 3.92
N TYR A 55 -8.55 -1.75 3.09
CA TYR A 55 -7.28 -2.35 3.48
C TYR A 55 -6.61 -1.59 4.62
N ARG A 56 -6.57 -0.25 4.54
CA ARG A 56 -6.03 0.64 5.56
C ARG A 56 -6.77 0.50 6.89
N ASP A 57 -8.10 0.45 6.87
CA ASP A 57 -8.93 0.29 8.06
C ASP A 57 -8.64 -1.05 8.75
N CYS A 58 -8.57 -2.14 7.97
CA CYS A 58 -8.17 -3.44 8.53
C CYS A 58 -6.76 -3.39 9.15
N LEU A 59 -5.82 -2.71 8.51
CA LEU A 59 -4.47 -2.55 9.06
C LEU A 59 -4.47 -1.72 10.34
N SER A 60 -5.25 -0.65 10.44
CA SER A 60 -5.29 0.16 11.67
C SER A 60 -5.84 -0.63 12.87
N GLU A 61 -6.76 -1.56 12.62
CA GLU A 61 -7.32 -2.44 13.65
C GLU A 61 -6.38 -3.60 14.06
N HIS A 62 -5.59 -4.12 13.12
CA HIS A 62 -4.80 -5.34 13.30
C HIS A 62 -3.28 -5.15 13.34
N LEU A 63 -2.78 -3.93 13.19
CA LEU A 63 -1.36 -3.62 13.37
C LEU A 63 -1.04 -3.32 14.83
N ASP A 64 -0.40 -4.28 15.48
CA ASP A 64 0.11 -4.12 16.85
C ASP A 64 1.37 -3.23 16.92
N ASP A 65 2.06 -3.07 15.79
CA ASP A 65 3.28 -2.27 15.71
C ASP A 65 2.97 -0.77 15.61
N LYS A 66 3.12 -0.07 16.74
CA LYS A 66 2.92 1.38 16.86
C LYS A 66 3.75 2.20 15.87
N HIS A 67 4.94 1.74 15.49
CA HIS A 67 5.74 2.45 14.50
C HIS A 67 5.13 2.29 13.11
N LEU A 68 4.60 1.10 12.78
CA LEU A 68 3.96 0.84 11.51
C LEU A 68 2.61 1.54 11.38
N SER A 69 1.82 1.58 12.45
CA SER A 69 0.54 2.30 12.50
C SER A 69 0.70 3.80 12.23
N ARG A 70 1.80 4.41 12.70
CA ARG A 70 2.12 5.82 12.43
C ARG A 70 2.27 6.12 10.93
N PHE A 71 2.71 5.16 10.12
CA PHE A 71 2.82 5.37 8.67
C PHE A 71 1.45 5.44 8.00
N LEU A 72 0.45 4.72 8.50
CA LEU A 72 -0.91 4.78 7.96
C LEU A 72 -1.57 6.14 8.21
N GLU A 73 -1.25 6.79 9.33
CA GLU A 73 -1.73 8.12 9.68
C GLU A 73 -0.97 9.24 8.93
N ALA A 74 0.32 9.03 8.65
CA ALA A 74 1.19 10.02 8.01
C ALA A 74 0.91 10.20 6.49
N GLU A 75 0.22 9.27 5.85
CA GLU A 75 -0.11 9.32 4.42
C GLU A 75 -1.05 10.48 4.04
N ALA A 76 -1.86 10.99 4.98
CA ALA A 76 -2.61 12.23 4.77
C ALA A 76 -1.71 13.48 4.67
N ALA A 77 -0.46 13.40 5.14
CA ALA A 77 0.49 14.50 5.19
C ALA A 77 1.59 14.44 4.11
N PHE A 78 1.75 13.31 3.39
CA PHE A 78 2.86 13.12 2.44
C PHE A 78 2.71 13.93 1.14
N GLY A 79 1.52 14.48 0.86
CA GLY A 79 1.33 15.48 -0.18
C GLY A 79 2.06 16.82 0.05
N SER A 80 2.70 17.00 1.22
CA SER A 80 3.44 18.22 1.56
C SER A 80 4.96 18.15 1.43
N VAL A 81 5.55 16.95 1.17
CA VAL A 81 7.02 16.77 1.18
C VAL A 81 7.67 16.97 -0.19
N PHE A 82 6.92 16.95 -1.29
CA PHE A 82 7.43 17.41 -2.58
C PHE A 82 7.26 18.92 -2.70
N GLN A 83 8.25 19.67 -2.22
CA GLN A 83 8.43 21.07 -2.63
C GLN A 83 8.86 21.12 -4.10
N GLU A 84 7.90 21.41 -4.98
CA GLU A 84 8.17 22.10 -6.22
C GLU A 84 8.38 23.60 -5.90
N GLY A 85 9.51 24.17 -6.32
CA GLY A 85 9.68 25.61 -6.45
C GLY A 85 10.68 26.31 -5.50
N LYS A 86 11.93 26.43 -5.96
CA LYS A 86 12.56 27.74 -6.17
C LYS A 86 13.44 27.70 -7.41
N GLU A 87 12.81 27.88 -8.57
CA GLU A 87 13.48 28.50 -9.72
C GLU A 87 13.57 30.02 -9.48
N ASN A 88 14.70 30.61 -9.92
CA ASN A 88 14.92 31.98 -10.45
C ASN A 88 16.05 32.77 -9.75
N PRO A 89 16.78 33.70 -10.43
CA PRO A 89 17.03 33.87 -11.87
C PRO A 89 18.53 33.95 -12.24
N VAL A 90 18.81 33.94 -13.54
CA VAL A 90 20.10 34.21 -14.19
C VAL A 90 20.77 35.50 -13.71
N GLU A 91 22.06 35.46 -13.38
CA GLU A 91 22.95 36.63 -13.50
C GLU A 91 24.13 36.28 -14.42
N ASN A 92 24.19 37.00 -15.53
CA ASN A 92 25.28 36.98 -16.49
C ASN A 92 26.52 37.59 -15.85
N SER A 93 27.66 36.89 -15.91
CA SER A 93 28.97 37.55 -15.88
C SER A 93 29.87 36.92 -16.91
N ALA A 94 29.92 37.57 -18.06
CA ALA A 94 31.02 37.48 -19.00
C ALA A 94 32.35 37.80 -18.28
N LYS A 95 33.35 36.95 -18.49
CA LYS A 95 34.76 37.35 -18.42
C LYS A 95 35.57 36.58 -19.44
#